data_AF-A0A6I9P5R3-F1
#
_entry.id   AF-A0A6I9P5R3-F1
#
_cell.length_a   1.000
_cell.length_b   1.000
_cell.length_c   1.000
_cell.angle_alpha   90.00
_cell.angle_beta   90.00
_cell.angle_gamma   90.00
#
_symmetry.space_group_name_H-M   'P 1'
#
loop_
_entity.id
_entity.type
_entity.pdbx_description
1 polymer ?
#
loop_
_entity_poly.entity_id
_entity_poly.type
_entity_poly.pdbx_seq_one_letter_code
_entity_poly.pdbx_strand_id
1 'polypeptide(L)'
;VPVEQQRRWFKSSFDHLRLIAQSEDAPEAGIMLSSGWQIFRDVPEDKTPYWSDLVLGFRIMTEREMVRFPEHRFGQAFTTIKCECSRYLPWLEKR
;
A
#
# COMPACT_ATOMS: atom_id res chain seq x y z
N VAL A 1 -19.77 2.28 3.75
CA VAL A 1 -19.16 3.57 3.35
C VAL A 1 -19.03 3.60 1.83
N PRO A 2 -19.51 4.63 1.12
CA PRO A 2 -19.39 4.72 -0.34
C PRO A 2 -17.92 4.66 -0.82
N VAL A 3 -17.65 4.07 -1.98
CA VAL A 3 -16.28 3.90 -2.50
C VAL A 3 -15.57 5.24 -2.66
N GLU A 4 -16.27 6.27 -3.14
CA GLU A 4 -15.71 7.62 -3.24
C GLU A 4 -15.22 8.16 -1.89
N GLN A 5 -15.96 7.90 -0.82
CA GLN A 5 -15.58 8.31 0.52
C GLN A 5 -14.37 7.52 1.03
N GLN A 6 -14.32 6.21 0.78
CA GLN A 6 -13.17 5.38 1.12
C GLN A 6 -11.91 5.85 0.38
N ARG A 7 -12.03 6.16 -0.92
CA ARG A 7 -10.95 6.68 -1.75
C ARG A 7 -10.42 8.02 -1.22
N ARG A 8 -11.30 8.95 -0.81
CA ARG A 8 -10.90 10.22 -0.20
C ARG A 8 -10.13 10.02 1.10
N TRP A 9 -10.62 9.16 1.99
CA TRP A 9 -9.93 8.87 3.24
C TRP A 9 -8.58 8.20 3.00
N PHE A 10 -8.52 7.21 2.11
CA PHE A 10 -7.29 6.54 1.74
C PHE A 10 -6.25 7.54 1.22
N LYS A 11 -6.63 8.41 0.27
CA LYS A 11 -5.73 9.44 -0.27
C LYS A 11 -5.20 10.34 0.84
N SER A 12 -6.09 10.88 1.67
CA SER A 12 -5.68 11.79 2.76
C SER A 12 -4.73 11.12 3.75
N SER A 13 -4.99 9.86 4.12
CA SER A 13 -4.13 9.11 5.03
C SER A 13 -2.79 8.76 4.39
N PHE A 14 -2.80 8.33 3.12
CA PHE A 14 -1.59 7.98 2.40
C PHE A 14 -0.67 9.19 2.21
N ASP A 15 -1.22 10.34 1.81
CA ASP A 15 -0.46 11.58 1.63
C ASP A 15 0.20 12.03 2.95
N HIS A 16 -0.55 11.99 4.07
CA HIS A 16 -0.02 12.31 5.40
C HIS A 16 1.13 11.38 5.82
N LEU A 17 0.90 10.07 5.74
CA LEU A 17 1.91 9.09 6.12
C LEU A 17 3.13 9.14 5.19
N ARG A 18 2.93 9.48 3.91
CA ARG A 18 4.02 9.63 2.93
C ARG A 18 4.95 10.78 3.32
N LEU A 19 4.40 11.91 3.75
CA LEU A 19 5.21 13.04 4.24
C LEU A 19 6.07 12.61 5.43
N ILE A 20 5.51 11.85 6.37
CA ILE A 20 6.26 11.33 7.51
C ILE A 20 7.34 10.34 7.04
N ALA A 21 7.01 9.43 6.12
CA ALA A 21 7.96 8.46 5.55
C ALA A 21 9.16 9.12 4.84
N GLN A 22 9.02 10.36 4.39
CA GLN A 22 10.05 11.15 3.72
C GLN A 22 10.79 12.11 4.65
N SER A 23 10.44 12.13 5.94
CA SER A 23 11.02 13.00 6.96
C SER A 23 12.06 12.26 7.83
N GLU A 24 12.80 13.02 8.64
CA GLU A 24 13.73 12.47 9.63
C GLU A 24 13.00 11.74 10.78
N ASP A 25 11.71 12.02 10.98
CA ASP A 25 10.88 11.38 12.02
C ASP A 25 10.46 9.95 11.63
N ALA A 26 10.63 9.55 10.37
CA ALA A 26 10.16 8.26 9.85
C ALA A 26 10.58 7.06 10.71
N PRO A 27 11.86 6.96 11.14
CA PRO A 27 12.30 5.87 12.00
C PRO A 27 11.56 5.91 13.34
N GLU A 28 11.53 7.04 14.06
CA GLU A 28 10.87 7.13 15.37
C GLU A 28 9.38 6.80 15.28
N ALA A 29 8.68 7.39 14.30
CA ALA A 29 7.26 7.20 14.05
C ALA A 29 6.89 5.77 13.58
N GLY A 30 7.87 4.95 13.20
CA GLY A 30 7.62 3.59 12.67
C GLY A 30 6.89 3.59 11.33
N ILE A 31 7.17 4.59 10.49
CA ILE A 31 6.56 4.76 9.17
C ILE A 31 7.61 4.46 8.09
N MET A 32 7.31 3.53 7.18
CA MET A 32 8.25 3.14 6.13
C MET A 32 7.56 2.77 4.83
N LEU A 33 8.25 2.97 3.70
CA LEU A 33 7.80 2.44 2.41
C LEU A 33 8.02 0.92 2.38
N SER A 34 7.05 0.21 1.81
CA SER A 34 7.08 -1.25 1.68
C SER A 34 6.59 -1.64 0.29
N SER A 35 7.48 -2.29 -0.48
CA SER A 35 7.16 -2.86 -1.77
C SER A 35 6.70 -4.30 -1.61
N GLY A 36 5.70 -4.70 -2.39
CA GLY A 36 5.20 -6.06 -2.32
C GLY A 36 4.32 -6.45 -3.50
N TRP A 37 3.76 -7.65 -3.38
CA TRP A 37 2.80 -8.19 -4.33
C TRP A 37 1.51 -8.56 -3.63
N GLN A 38 0.38 -8.31 -4.30
CA GLN A 38 -0.89 -8.92 -3.98
C GLN A 38 -1.17 -10.02 -5.01
N ILE A 39 -1.19 -11.27 -4.56
CA ILE A 39 -1.31 -12.46 -5.41
C ILE A 39 -2.71 -13.06 -5.23
N PHE A 40 -3.34 -13.45 -6.34
CA PHE A 40 -4.70 -13.98 -6.38
C PHE A 40 -4.72 -15.35 -7.05
N ARG A 41 -5.46 -16.31 -6.45
CA ARG A 41 -5.60 -17.66 -7.04
C ARG A 41 -6.26 -17.59 -8.41
N ASP A 42 -7.33 -16.81 -8.52
CA ASP A 42 -8.04 -16.54 -9.76
C ASP A 42 -7.95 -15.07 -10.17
N VAL A 43 -8.27 -14.80 -11.43
CA VAL A 43 -8.29 -13.43 -11.96
C VAL A 43 -9.51 -12.69 -11.37
N PRO A 44 -9.31 -11.60 -10.61
CA PRO A 44 -10.43 -10.83 -10.06
C PRO A 44 -11.22 -10.14 -11.17
N GLU A 45 -12.52 -9.87 -10.90
CA GLU A 45 -13.38 -9.11 -11.81
C GLU A 45 -12.84 -7.70 -12.06
N ASP A 46 -12.43 -7.04 -10.97
CA ASP A 46 -11.74 -5.75 -11.03
C ASP A 46 -10.22 -5.94 -10.88
N LYS A 47 -9.51 -5.66 -11.97
CA LYS A 47 -8.03 -5.72 -12.03
C LYS A 47 -7.38 -4.39 -11.63
N THR A 48 -8.17 -3.34 -11.44
CA THR A 48 -7.71 -1.97 -11.17
C THR A 48 -8.51 -1.43 -9.99
N PRO A 49 -8.17 -1.86 -8.76
CA PRO A 49 -8.92 -1.49 -7.58
C PRO A 49 -8.92 0.02 -7.39
N TYR A 50 -9.95 0.55 -6.69
CA TYR A 50 -10.19 1.99 -6.53
C TYR A 50 -9.03 2.80 -5.93
N TRP A 51 -7.95 2.18 -5.44
CA TRP A 51 -6.78 2.81 -4.83
C TRP A 51 -5.51 2.69 -5.69
N SER A 52 -5.57 2.04 -6.85
CA SER A 52 -4.40 1.65 -7.65
C SER A 52 -3.52 2.84 -8.06
N ASP A 53 -4.11 3.98 -8.39
CA ASP A 53 -3.41 5.21 -8.77
C ASP A 53 -2.97 6.06 -7.58
N LEU A 54 -3.39 5.71 -6.36
CA LEU A 54 -3.02 6.41 -5.14
C LEU A 54 -1.72 5.85 -4.52
N VAL A 55 -1.42 4.58 -4.76
CA VAL A 55 -0.17 3.93 -4.34
C VAL A 55 0.92 4.10 -5.38
N LEU A 56 2.17 3.78 -5.03
CA LEU A 56 3.30 4.02 -5.90
C LEU A 56 3.56 2.82 -6.82
N GLY A 57 3.68 3.09 -8.12
CA GLY A 57 4.14 2.10 -9.09
C GLY A 57 3.22 0.89 -9.22
N PHE A 58 1.91 1.06 -9.03
CA PHE A 58 0.95 0.00 -9.26
C PHE A 58 1.04 -0.53 -10.69
N ARG A 59 1.12 -1.85 -10.81
CA ARG A 59 1.10 -2.55 -12.08
C ARG A 59 0.66 -3.99 -11.90
N ILE A 60 0.19 -4.58 -12.99
CA ILE A 60 -0.01 -6.03 -13.07
C ILE A 60 1.36 -6.70 -13.14
N MET A 61 1.51 -7.84 -12.48
CA MET A 61 2.73 -8.64 -12.54
C MET A 61 2.91 -9.27 -13.91
N THR A 62 4.17 -9.33 -14.35
CA THR A 62 4.54 -10.00 -15.59
C THR A 62 4.47 -11.52 -15.43
N GLU A 63 4.37 -12.25 -16.55
CA GLU A 63 4.43 -13.72 -16.53
C GLU A 63 5.67 -14.24 -15.81
N ARG A 64 6.83 -13.60 -16.01
CA ARG A 64 8.10 -13.94 -15.33
C ARG A 64 8.02 -13.82 -13.81
N GLU A 65 7.31 -12.82 -13.31
CA GLU A 65 7.09 -12.65 -11.87
C GLU A 65 6.08 -13.66 -11.33
N MET A 66 5.06 -14.01 -12.13
CA MET A 66 4.03 -15.00 -11.77
C MET A 66 4.56 -16.43 -11.67
N VAL A 67 5.68 -16.77 -12.33
CA VAL A 67 6.34 -18.09 -12.20
C VAL A 67 6.65 -18.46 -10.74
N ARG A 68 6.82 -17.47 -9.86
CA ARG A 68 7.08 -17.68 -8.43
C ARG A 68 5.86 -18.17 -7.65
N PHE A 69 4.67 -18.09 -8.24
CA PHE A 69 3.38 -18.39 -7.61
C PHE A 69 2.57 -19.35 -8.51
N PRO A 70 3.00 -20.62 -8.64
CA PRO A 70 2.47 -21.55 -9.65
C PRO A 70 0.98 -21.87 -9.51
N GLU A 71 0.43 -21.77 -8.31
CA GLU A 71 -1.00 -22.00 -8.03
C GLU A 71 -1.88 -20.74 -8.21
N HIS A 72 -1.31 -19.64 -8.70
CA HIS A 72 -1.97 -18.33 -8.76
C HIS A 72 -2.00 -17.80 -10.18
N ARG A 73 -3.14 -17.24 -10.58
CA ARG A 73 -3.41 -16.84 -11.96
C ARG A 73 -3.29 -15.35 -12.20
N PHE A 74 -3.17 -14.55 -11.14
CA PHE A 74 -3.06 -13.10 -11.25
C PHE A 74 -2.28 -12.49 -10.09
N GLY A 75 -1.58 -11.39 -10.35
CA GLY A 75 -0.83 -10.67 -9.35
C GLY A 75 -0.67 -9.20 -9.70
N GLN A 76 -0.59 -8.37 -8.67
CA GLN A 76 -0.34 -6.93 -8.77
C GLN A 76 0.88 -6.58 -7.92
N ALA A 77 1.72 -5.67 -8.41
CA ALA A 77 2.89 -5.16 -7.72
C ALA A 77 2.71 -3.67 -7.44
N PHE A 78 3.09 -3.23 -6.25
CA PHE A 78 3.07 -1.82 -5.87
C PHE A 78 3.94 -1.57 -4.64
N THR A 79 4.24 -0.29 -4.38
CA THR A 79 4.85 0.18 -3.13
C THR A 79 3.82 0.98 -2.34
N THR A 80 3.64 0.61 -1.08
CA THR A 80 2.73 1.26 -0.12
C THR A 80 3.50 1.69 1.13
N ILE A 81 2.78 2.13 2.16
CA ILE A 81 3.33 2.52 3.46
C ILE A 81 2.94 1.48 4.50
N LYS A 82 3.92 1.03 5.28
CA LYS A 82 3.70 0.29 6.52
C LYS A 82 3.75 1.28 7.69
N CYS A 83 2.73 1.21 8.54
CA CYS A 83 2.64 1.98 9.78
C CYS A 83 2.69 1.02 10.97
N GLU A 84 3.71 1.15 11.80
CA GLU A 84 3.87 0.33 13.00
C GLU A 84 3.18 1.00 14.18
N CYS A 85 1.93 0.58 14.47
CA CYS A 85 1.11 1.22 15.51
C CYS A 85 1.80 1.31 16.88
N SER A 86 2.63 0.33 17.25
CA SER A 86 3.39 0.33 18.51
C SER A 86 4.39 1.49 18.63
N ARG A 87 4.79 2.09 17.50
CA ARG A 87 5.68 3.25 17.43
C ARG A 87 4.92 4.51 17.06
N TYR A 88 3.99 4.39 16.11
CA TYR A 88 3.24 5.53 15.60
C TYR A 88 2.33 6.16 16.64
N LEU A 89 1.65 5.36 17.46
CA LEU A 89 0.73 5.90 18.48
C LEU A 89 1.48 6.67 19.58
N PRO A 90 2.55 6.14 20.21
CA PRO A 90 3.34 6.94 21.16
C PRO A 90 4.02 8.17 20.55
N TRP A 91 4.41 8.11 19.28
CA TRP A 91 4.98 9.27 18.59
C TRP A 91 3.94 10.37 18.38
N LEU A 92 2.69 10.02 18.09
CA LEU A 92 1.59 10.98 17.99
C LEU A 92 1.27 11.67 19.33
N GLU A 93 1.36 10.96 20.46
CA GLU A 93 1.10 11.54 21.79
C GLU A 93 2.10 12.63 22.21
N LYS A 94 3.29 12.64 21.60
CA LYS A 94 4.36 13.61 21.90
C LYS A 94 4.28 14.89 21.05
N ARG A 95 3.37 14.95 20.07
CA ARG A 95 3.20 16.09 19.15
C ARG A 95 1.97 16.92 19.52
#